data_AF-A0A959DLB3-F1
#
_entry.id   AF-A0A959DLB3-F1
#
_cell.length_a   1.000
_cell.length_b   1.000
_cell.length_c   1.000
_cell.angle_alpha   90.00
_cell.angle_beta   90.00
_cell.angle_gamma   90.00
#
_symmetry.space_group_name_H-M   'P 1'
#
loop_
_entity.id
_entity.type
_entity.pdbx_description
1 polymer ?
#
loop_
_entity_poly.entity_id
_entity_poly.type
_entity_poly.pdbx_seq_one_letter_code
_entity_poly.pdbx_strand_id
1 'polypeptide(L)'
;MNAPFGLLFRLFLAGVVVTAIFSCSKEDEEDPVQQVVSAAGDIQAAIDEYRNLLGPNNGGTAGSQGSGRREINWEGVPDEYSSPNDYPFEFFNTAEGTRARGAVFSSPGGKIQVSASKNNPTQTLLHFGNINPQYTEIFPAFSGDKLFSPVESNIVDLRFYIPGTNQAAVVNGFGAVYVDVDEVENTAFEYYDINEKLLGTYKTETQNEGHVFLGVLFKQAIVHHVRITYGNTTLGPDDGGNVDVAVMDDFVYGEPVLPQ
;
A
#
# COMPACT_ATOMS: atom_id res chain seq x y z
N MET A 1 -87.68 41.80 29.44
CA MET A 1 -88.51 40.67 28.98
C MET A 1 -87.67 39.85 28.00
N ASN A 2 -87.57 38.56 28.27
CA ASN A 2 -87.23 37.42 27.40
C ASN A 2 -85.93 37.42 26.57
N ALA A 3 -85.04 36.48 26.92
CA ALA A 3 -84.03 35.85 26.05
C ALA A 3 -84.69 34.72 25.19
N PRO A 4 -83.99 33.78 24.48
CA PRO A 4 -82.57 33.65 24.04
C PRO A 4 -82.38 33.06 22.60
N PHE A 5 -81.14 33.02 22.07
CA PHE A 5 -80.51 31.99 21.16
C PHE A 5 -79.17 32.60 20.67
N GLY A 6 -77.98 32.00 20.64
CA GLY A 6 -77.54 30.61 20.66
C GLY A 6 -76.64 30.36 19.43
N LEU A 7 -75.32 30.52 19.52
CA LEU A 7 -74.39 29.91 18.56
C LEU A 7 -73.01 29.65 19.19
N LEU A 8 -72.65 28.37 19.24
CA LEU A 8 -71.36 27.84 19.67
C LEU A 8 -70.26 28.18 18.65
N PHE A 9 -69.10 28.63 19.10
CA PHE A 9 -67.85 28.60 18.34
C PHE A 9 -66.89 27.60 19.01
N ARG A 10 -66.50 26.55 18.28
CA ARG A 10 -65.55 25.53 18.75
C ARG A 10 -64.13 26.07 18.61
N LEU A 11 -63.40 26.17 19.72
CA LEU A 11 -61.95 26.37 19.74
C LEU A 11 -61.27 25.03 19.37
N PHE A 12 -60.49 25.01 18.29
CA PHE A 12 -59.53 23.93 18.03
C PHE A 12 -58.21 24.29 18.73
N LEU A 13 -57.86 23.52 19.76
CA LEU A 13 -56.55 23.60 20.42
C LEU A 13 -55.60 22.64 19.69
N ALA A 14 -54.71 23.18 18.85
CA ALA A 14 -53.65 22.39 18.24
C ALA A 14 -52.51 22.20 19.26
N GLY A 15 -52.39 21.00 19.81
CA GLY A 15 -51.26 20.62 20.67
C GLY A 15 -49.98 20.50 19.86
N VAL A 16 -48.98 21.31 20.18
CA VAL A 16 -47.61 21.15 19.65
C VAL A 16 -46.91 20.09 20.47
N VAL A 17 -46.68 18.92 19.87
CA VAL A 17 -45.78 17.90 20.41
C VAL A 17 -44.37 18.27 19.97
N VAL A 18 -43.52 18.69 20.91
CA VAL A 18 -42.08 18.87 20.67
C VAL A 18 -41.42 17.52 20.92
N THR A 19 -41.19 16.75 19.86
CA THR A 19 -40.28 15.60 19.88
C THR A 19 -38.84 16.12 19.88
N ALA A 20 -38.15 15.97 21.02
CA ALA A 20 -36.71 16.12 21.07
C ALA A 20 -36.07 14.93 20.34
N ILE A 21 -35.56 15.20 19.14
CA ILE A 21 -34.76 14.24 18.38
C ILE A 21 -33.36 14.31 18.98
N PHE A 22 -32.98 13.32 19.78
CA PHE A 22 -31.57 13.10 20.12
C PHE A 22 -30.86 12.70 18.82
N SER A 23 -30.27 13.67 18.15
CA SER A 23 -29.29 13.42 17.10
C SER A 23 -28.09 12.76 17.77
N CYS A 24 -27.91 11.46 17.51
CA CYS A 24 -26.66 10.79 17.81
C CYS A 24 -25.61 11.44 16.91
N SER A 25 -24.81 12.36 17.45
CA SER A 25 -23.65 12.89 16.75
C SER A 25 -22.70 11.72 16.52
N LYS A 26 -22.65 11.22 15.28
CA LYS A 26 -21.44 10.56 14.80
C LYS A 26 -20.32 11.54 15.09
N GLU A 27 -19.38 11.15 15.94
CA GLU A 27 -18.11 11.87 16.04
C GLU A 27 -17.54 11.88 14.61
N ASP A 28 -17.32 13.07 14.06
CA ASP A 28 -16.63 13.24 12.80
C ASP A 28 -15.19 12.76 13.03
N GLU A 29 -14.91 11.48 12.78
CA GLU A 29 -13.53 10.98 12.70
C GLU A 29 -12.86 11.77 11.57
N GLU A 30 -11.96 12.68 11.94
CA GLU A 30 -11.17 13.46 11.00
C GLU A 30 -10.40 12.50 10.08
N ASP A 31 -10.42 12.77 8.77
CA ASP A 31 -9.70 11.96 7.78
C ASP A 31 -8.22 11.82 8.22
N PRO A 32 -7.72 10.59 8.47
CA PRO A 32 -6.36 10.38 8.96
C PRO A 32 -5.30 10.67 7.89
N VAL A 33 -5.70 10.86 6.63
CA VAL A 33 -4.82 11.10 5.49
C VAL A 33 -4.33 12.55 5.50
N GLN A 34 -3.04 12.72 5.27
CA GLN A 34 -2.42 14.03 5.08
C GLN A 34 -2.29 14.37 3.60
N GLN A 35 -1.76 13.44 2.79
CA GLN A 35 -1.44 13.70 1.40
C GLN A 35 -1.35 12.40 0.61
N VAL A 36 -1.81 12.43 -0.64
CA VAL A 36 -1.52 11.39 -1.64
C VAL A 36 -0.57 11.99 -2.68
N VAL A 37 0.50 11.28 -3.00
CA VAL A 37 1.47 11.63 -4.03
C VAL A 37 1.41 10.57 -5.12
N SER A 38 1.12 10.96 -6.36
CA SER A 38 1.05 10.04 -7.49
C SER A 38 1.65 10.64 -8.76
N ALA A 39 2.18 9.79 -9.62
CA ALA A 39 2.61 10.13 -10.97
C ALA A 39 2.68 8.88 -11.85
N ALA A 40 2.46 9.05 -13.16
CA ALA A 40 2.70 8.04 -14.19
C ALA A 40 3.74 8.56 -15.22
N GLY A 41 4.56 7.65 -15.75
CA GLY A 41 5.63 7.97 -16.69
C GLY A 41 6.90 8.43 -15.98
N ASP A 42 7.22 9.73 -16.03
CA ASP A 42 8.37 10.29 -15.29
C ASP A 42 7.99 10.53 -13.82
N ILE A 43 8.29 9.54 -12.98
CA ILE A 43 7.85 9.49 -11.57
C ILE A 43 8.89 10.00 -10.57
N GLN A 44 10.10 10.35 -11.02
CA GLN A 44 11.22 10.68 -10.11
C GLN A 44 10.89 11.85 -9.19
N ALA A 45 10.25 12.90 -9.71
CA ALA A 45 9.86 14.06 -8.93
C ALA A 45 8.85 13.73 -7.82
N ALA A 46 7.89 12.83 -8.11
CA ALA A 46 6.88 12.39 -7.14
C ALA A 46 7.51 11.54 -6.02
N ILE A 47 8.44 10.64 -6.37
CA ILE A 47 9.18 9.88 -5.37
C ILE A 47 10.00 10.82 -4.48
N ASP A 48 10.69 11.81 -5.06
CA ASP A 48 11.50 12.75 -4.29
C ASP A 48 10.64 13.64 -3.37
N GLU A 49 9.46 14.07 -3.83
CA GLU A 49 8.47 14.73 -2.97
C GLU A 49 8.09 13.83 -1.79
N TYR A 50 7.74 12.57 -2.06
CA TYR A 50 7.33 11.63 -1.02
C TYR A 50 8.46 11.32 -0.02
N ARG A 51 9.69 11.15 -0.51
CA ARG A 51 10.90 11.01 0.32
C ARG A 51 11.12 12.23 1.21
N ASN A 52 10.87 13.44 0.70
CA ASN A 52 11.01 14.67 1.47
C ASN A 52 9.93 14.78 2.56
N LEU A 53 8.70 14.36 2.28
CA LEU A 53 7.61 14.33 3.27
C LEU A 53 7.90 13.38 4.43
N LEU A 54 8.50 12.21 4.17
CA LEU A 54 8.84 11.23 5.21
C LEU A 54 10.12 11.56 5.98
N GLY A 55 11.04 12.32 5.38
CA GLY A 55 12.32 12.69 5.99
C GLY A 55 13.46 11.71 5.66
N PRO A 56 14.59 11.75 6.39
CA PRO A 56 15.84 11.07 5.99
C PRO A 56 15.72 9.53 5.94
N ASN A 57 16.48 8.89 5.06
CA ASN A 57 16.53 7.43 4.95
C ASN A 57 17.41 6.83 6.06
N ASN A 58 16.80 5.99 6.90
CA ASN A 58 17.43 5.33 8.04
C ASN A 58 18.18 4.03 7.68
N GLY A 59 18.17 3.64 6.40
CA GLY A 59 18.88 2.49 5.88
C GLY A 59 18.39 1.18 6.51
N GLY A 60 19.33 0.27 6.77
CA GLY A 60 19.07 -1.03 7.39
C GLY A 60 19.47 -1.11 8.87
N THR A 61 19.51 0.03 9.57
CA THR A 61 19.86 0.09 11.00
C THR A 61 18.77 -0.56 11.85
N ALA A 62 19.14 -1.46 12.75
CA ALA A 62 18.20 -2.13 13.64
C ALA A 62 17.59 -1.17 14.67
N GLY A 63 16.36 -1.48 15.08
CA GLY A 63 15.56 -0.65 15.98
C GLY A 63 14.94 0.57 15.29
N SER A 64 13.95 1.16 15.97
CA SER A 64 13.29 2.37 15.49
C SER A 64 14.21 3.59 15.66
N GLN A 65 14.26 4.44 14.64
CA GLN A 65 14.98 5.72 14.67
C GLN A 65 14.07 6.91 15.08
N GLY A 66 12.80 6.65 15.40
CA GLY A 66 11.83 7.64 15.87
C GLY A 66 11.23 8.56 14.79
N SER A 67 11.94 8.80 13.68
CA SER A 67 11.44 9.56 12.52
C SER A 67 12.23 9.22 11.25
N GLY A 68 11.82 9.73 10.10
CA GLY A 68 12.45 9.46 8.81
C GLY A 68 11.74 8.35 8.04
N ARG A 69 12.48 7.65 7.18
CA ARG A 69 11.93 6.63 6.27
C ARG A 69 12.84 5.42 6.12
N ARG A 70 12.28 4.35 5.57
CA ARG A 70 12.96 3.15 5.06
C ARG A 70 12.63 2.97 3.59
N GLU A 71 13.55 2.34 2.87
CA GLU A 71 13.39 2.07 1.44
C GLU A 71 13.85 0.64 1.12
N ILE A 72 13.19 -0.02 0.17
CA ILE A 72 13.59 -1.33 -0.35
C ILE A 72 13.63 -1.22 -1.87
N ASN A 73 14.80 -1.44 -2.45
CA ASN A 73 15.04 -1.39 -3.90
C ASN A 73 15.41 -2.77 -4.50
N TRP A 74 15.22 -3.84 -3.72
CA TRP A 74 15.40 -5.25 -4.11
C TRP A 74 16.82 -5.72 -4.50
N GLU A 75 17.72 -4.82 -4.90
CA GLU A 75 19.10 -5.11 -5.31
C GLU A 75 19.94 -5.78 -4.21
N GLY A 76 19.60 -5.55 -2.94
CA GLY A 76 20.28 -6.18 -1.81
C GLY A 76 19.90 -7.66 -1.59
N VAL A 77 18.94 -8.19 -2.35
CA VAL A 77 18.53 -9.60 -2.25
C VAL A 77 19.51 -10.45 -3.07
N PRO A 78 20.22 -11.42 -2.46
CA PRO A 78 21.17 -12.26 -3.18
C PRO A 78 20.44 -13.24 -4.12
N ASP A 79 21.16 -13.79 -5.09
CA ASP A 79 20.57 -14.69 -6.11
C ASP A 79 20.01 -15.99 -5.52
N GLU A 80 20.52 -16.42 -4.35
CA GLU A 80 19.98 -17.55 -3.58
C GLU A 80 18.53 -17.33 -3.11
N TYR A 81 18.08 -16.07 -3.07
CA TYR A 81 16.75 -15.63 -2.67
C TYR A 81 16.03 -14.82 -3.77
N SER A 82 16.53 -14.92 -5.01
CA SER A 82 15.91 -14.32 -6.19
C SER A 82 15.54 -15.41 -7.18
N SER A 83 14.71 -15.08 -8.17
CA SER A 83 14.22 -16.02 -9.19
C SER A 83 15.39 -16.86 -9.75
N PRO A 84 15.20 -18.19 -9.85
CA PRO A 84 13.93 -18.92 -9.70
C PRO A 84 13.58 -19.30 -8.25
N ASN A 85 14.36 -18.85 -7.26
CA ASN A 85 14.11 -19.12 -5.84
C ASN A 85 13.09 -18.15 -5.25
N ASP A 86 12.42 -18.61 -4.19
CA ASP A 86 11.45 -17.79 -3.47
C ASP A 86 12.15 -16.81 -2.51
N TYR A 87 11.56 -15.61 -2.39
CA TYR A 87 11.97 -14.60 -1.43
C TYR A 87 11.57 -15.00 0.00
N PRO A 88 12.50 -14.99 0.97
CA PRO A 88 12.17 -15.19 2.38
C PRO A 88 11.39 -14.00 2.93
N PHE A 89 10.16 -14.23 3.41
CA PHE A 89 9.22 -13.20 3.85
C PHE A 89 9.74 -12.19 4.89
N GLU A 90 10.70 -12.59 5.71
CA GLU A 90 11.31 -11.75 6.75
C GLU A 90 12.71 -11.22 6.37
N PHE A 91 13.14 -11.33 5.11
CA PHE A 91 14.49 -10.94 4.69
C PHE A 91 14.83 -9.49 5.03
N PHE A 92 13.86 -8.57 4.94
CA PHE A 92 14.00 -7.15 5.34
C PHE A 92 13.52 -6.84 6.78
N ASN A 93 13.39 -7.86 7.63
CA ASN A 93 13.15 -7.70 9.07
C ASN A 93 14.08 -8.55 9.94
N THR A 94 15.32 -8.78 9.48
CA THR A 94 16.35 -9.42 10.30
C THR A 94 17.24 -8.38 10.99
N ALA A 95 17.63 -8.64 12.23
CA ALA A 95 18.60 -7.83 12.97
C ALA A 95 20.03 -7.93 12.42
N GLU A 96 20.31 -8.92 11.55
CA GLU A 96 21.64 -9.20 11.02
C GLU A 96 21.83 -8.74 9.56
N GLY A 97 22.98 -8.12 9.31
CA GLY A 97 23.23 -7.43 8.04
C GLY A 97 22.39 -6.15 7.96
N THR A 98 22.72 -5.25 7.04
CA THR A 98 22.06 -3.95 6.88
C THR A 98 20.64 -4.07 6.27
N ARG A 99 19.83 -4.96 6.83
CA ARG A 99 18.51 -5.39 6.33
C ARG A 99 17.40 -5.20 7.35
N ALA A 100 17.68 -4.68 8.54
CA ALA A 100 16.64 -4.37 9.52
C ALA A 100 15.84 -3.16 9.02
N ARG A 101 14.73 -3.41 8.32
CA ARG A 101 13.84 -2.37 7.79
C ARG A 101 12.39 -2.50 8.29
N GLY A 102 12.08 -3.55 9.04
CA GLY A 102 10.75 -3.69 9.66
C GLY A 102 9.65 -4.12 8.70
N ALA A 103 9.99 -4.61 7.51
CA ALA A 103 9.02 -5.08 6.52
C ALA A 103 8.97 -6.60 6.52
N VAL A 104 7.78 -7.15 6.78
CA VAL A 104 7.49 -8.58 6.69
C VAL A 104 6.36 -8.78 5.71
N PHE A 105 6.56 -9.70 4.77
CA PHE A 105 5.64 -9.93 3.67
C PHE A 105 4.89 -11.24 3.82
N SER A 106 3.75 -11.32 3.18
CA SER A 106 3.02 -12.58 2.95
C SER A 106 2.20 -12.44 1.69
N SER A 107 1.78 -13.57 1.13
CA SER A 107 0.90 -13.61 -0.04
C SER A 107 -0.07 -14.78 0.12
N PRO A 108 -1.34 -14.65 -0.30
CA PRO A 108 -2.28 -15.77 -0.33
C PRO A 108 -1.76 -16.99 -1.10
N GLY A 109 -0.94 -16.79 -2.14
CA GLY A 109 -0.28 -17.85 -2.91
C GLY A 109 0.89 -18.52 -2.16
N GLY A 110 1.28 -18.01 -1.00
CA GLY A 110 2.37 -18.54 -0.19
C GLY A 110 3.77 -18.35 -0.78
N LYS A 111 3.89 -17.63 -1.90
CA LYS A 111 5.15 -17.38 -2.62
C LYS A 111 5.26 -15.94 -3.08
N ILE A 112 6.48 -15.44 -3.00
CA ILE A 112 6.91 -14.14 -3.48
C ILE A 112 8.25 -14.35 -4.15
N GLN A 113 8.52 -13.62 -5.24
CA GLN A 113 9.83 -13.64 -5.88
C GLN A 113 10.35 -12.22 -6.07
N VAL A 114 11.68 -12.13 -5.98
CA VAL A 114 12.45 -11.01 -6.51
C VAL A 114 13.09 -11.48 -7.80
N SER A 115 12.95 -10.74 -8.90
CA SER A 115 13.46 -11.19 -10.21
C SER A 115 14.98 -11.34 -10.22
N ALA A 116 15.49 -12.10 -11.18
CA ALA A 116 16.92 -12.28 -11.33
C ALA A 116 17.63 -10.96 -11.70
N SER A 117 18.89 -10.80 -11.27
CA SER A 117 19.78 -9.72 -11.73
C SER A 117 20.45 -10.08 -13.06
N LYS A 118 21.02 -9.10 -13.77
CA LYS A 118 21.67 -9.34 -15.07
C LYS A 118 22.87 -10.27 -15.02
N ASN A 119 23.57 -10.29 -13.89
CA ASN A 119 24.79 -11.07 -13.69
C ASN A 119 24.56 -12.34 -12.86
N ASN A 120 23.31 -12.77 -12.70
CA ASN A 120 22.98 -13.96 -11.92
C ASN A 120 23.70 -15.21 -12.48
N PRO A 121 24.25 -16.09 -11.63
CA PRO A 121 25.07 -17.22 -12.06
C PRO A 121 24.28 -18.34 -12.74
N THR A 122 22.94 -18.33 -12.61
CA THR A 122 22.05 -19.36 -13.16
C THR A 122 21.54 -19.04 -14.56
N GLN A 123 21.88 -17.85 -15.11
CA GLN A 123 21.37 -17.34 -16.38
C GLN A 123 19.84 -17.28 -16.45
N THR A 124 19.21 -17.10 -15.29
CA THR A 124 17.77 -16.90 -15.18
C THR A 124 17.41 -15.59 -15.88
N LEU A 125 16.33 -15.60 -16.68
CA LEU A 125 15.87 -14.41 -17.39
C LEU A 125 15.43 -13.33 -16.38
N LEU A 126 15.71 -12.08 -16.74
CA LEU A 126 15.34 -10.88 -15.97
C LEU A 126 13.82 -10.72 -15.86
N HIS A 127 13.36 -9.85 -14.96
CA HIS A 127 11.98 -9.36 -14.92
C HIS A 127 10.92 -10.48 -14.96
N PHE A 128 11.14 -11.54 -14.19
CA PHE A 128 10.26 -12.72 -14.15
C PHE A 128 10.15 -13.50 -15.47
N GLY A 129 11.13 -13.34 -16.37
CA GLY A 129 11.23 -14.08 -17.63
C GLY A 129 11.32 -15.60 -17.45
N ASN A 130 11.69 -16.07 -16.25
CA ASN A 130 11.63 -17.48 -15.88
C ASN A 130 10.20 -18.03 -15.76
N ILE A 131 9.20 -17.15 -15.60
CA ILE A 131 7.78 -17.48 -15.56
C ILE A 131 7.16 -17.27 -16.95
N ASN A 132 7.33 -16.09 -17.54
CA ASN A 132 6.95 -15.80 -18.92
C ASN A 132 8.06 -15.00 -19.63
N PRO A 133 8.72 -15.55 -20.66
CA PRO A 133 9.80 -14.87 -21.37
C PRO A 133 9.43 -13.48 -21.95
N GLN A 134 8.16 -13.23 -22.28
CA GLN A 134 7.71 -11.94 -22.81
C GLN A 134 7.87 -10.79 -21.81
N TYR A 135 7.81 -11.08 -20.50
CA TYR A 135 7.96 -10.08 -19.43
C TYR A 135 9.30 -9.32 -19.47
N THR A 136 10.33 -9.91 -20.07
CA THR A 136 11.63 -9.26 -20.24
C THR A 136 11.58 -7.98 -21.06
N GLU A 137 10.56 -7.82 -21.91
CA GLU A 137 10.40 -6.67 -22.82
C GLU A 137 9.44 -5.60 -22.27
N ILE A 138 8.49 -5.98 -21.41
CA ILE A 138 7.39 -5.10 -20.97
C ILE A 138 7.53 -4.58 -19.52
N PHE A 139 8.39 -5.19 -18.70
CA PHE A 139 8.64 -4.73 -17.34
C PHE A 139 9.96 -3.97 -17.22
N PRO A 140 10.01 -2.66 -17.51
CA PRO A 140 11.22 -1.87 -17.28
C PRO A 140 11.44 -1.66 -15.79
N ALA A 141 12.54 -2.17 -15.23
CA ALA A 141 12.95 -1.82 -13.87
C ALA A 141 13.13 -0.30 -13.72
N PHE A 142 12.61 0.25 -12.62
CA PHE A 142 12.79 1.65 -12.25
C PHE A 142 14.16 1.86 -11.62
N SER A 143 14.58 0.93 -10.75
CA SER A 143 15.85 0.96 -10.05
C SER A 143 16.60 -0.36 -10.25
N GLY A 144 17.89 -0.28 -10.61
CA GLY A 144 18.72 -1.48 -10.77
C GLY A 144 18.20 -2.46 -11.82
N ASP A 145 18.19 -3.75 -11.47
CA ASP A 145 17.76 -4.86 -12.32
C ASP A 145 16.52 -5.60 -11.77
N LYS A 146 16.28 -5.54 -10.45
CA LYS A 146 15.39 -6.47 -9.74
C LYS A 146 14.01 -5.87 -9.49
N LEU A 147 13.00 -6.69 -9.78
CA LEU A 147 11.59 -6.41 -9.54
C LEU A 147 11.04 -7.37 -8.46
N PHE A 148 9.89 -7.03 -7.90
CA PHE A 148 9.22 -7.76 -6.83
C PHE A 148 7.77 -8.06 -7.21
N SER A 149 7.33 -9.29 -6.97
CA SER A 149 5.95 -9.70 -7.21
C SER A 149 5.56 -10.93 -6.39
N PRO A 150 4.30 -11.07 -5.97
CA PRO A 150 3.75 -12.36 -5.55
C PRO A 150 3.77 -13.35 -6.72
N VAL A 151 3.80 -14.64 -6.39
CA VAL A 151 3.62 -15.75 -7.34
C VAL A 151 2.43 -16.59 -6.90
N GLU A 152 1.68 -17.15 -7.85
CA GLU A 152 0.42 -17.90 -7.61
C GLU A 152 -0.68 -17.03 -6.94
N SER A 153 -0.51 -15.72 -6.98
CA SER A 153 -1.37 -14.70 -6.40
C SER A 153 -0.99 -13.37 -7.03
N ASN A 154 -1.91 -12.41 -6.99
CA ASN A 154 -1.65 -11.03 -7.37
C ASN A 154 -1.79 -10.08 -6.16
N ILE A 155 -1.67 -10.62 -4.95
CA ILE A 155 -1.80 -9.88 -3.69
C ILE A 155 -0.58 -10.11 -2.80
N VAL A 156 -0.07 -9.04 -2.20
CA VAL A 156 0.90 -9.06 -1.10
C VAL A 156 0.33 -8.32 0.11
N ASP A 157 0.44 -8.94 1.28
CA ASP A 157 0.19 -8.30 2.56
C ASP A 157 1.55 -7.94 3.20
N LEU A 158 1.83 -6.64 3.35
CA LEU A 158 3.02 -6.08 4.01
C LEU A 158 2.65 -5.62 5.42
N ARG A 159 3.33 -6.16 6.44
CA ARG A 159 3.18 -5.75 7.84
C ARG A 159 4.45 -5.12 8.39
N PHE A 160 4.28 -4.11 9.24
CA PHE A 160 5.37 -3.36 9.82
C PHE A 160 5.72 -3.79 11.26
N TYR A 161 7.01 -3.88 11.51
CA TYR A 161 7.60 -4.24 12.80
C TYR A 161 8.72 -3.28 13.17
N ILE A 162 9.03 -3.17 14.46
CA ILE A 162 10.23 -2.45 14.89
C ILE A 162 11.44 -3.15 14.22
N PRO A 163 12.27 -2.43 13.45
CA PRO A 163 13.20 -3.05 12.52
C PRO A 163 14.13 -4.08 13.18
N GLY A 164 14.10 -5.32 12.68
CA GLY A 164 14.90 -6.44 13.19
C GLY A 164 14.29 -7.15 14.40
N THR A 165 13.00 -6.96 14.68
CA THR A 165 12.31 -7.56 15.83
C THR A 165 10.91 -8.07 15.43
N ASN A 166 10.26 -8.79 16.36
CA ASN A 166 8.87 -9.24 16.20
C ASN A 166 7.86 -8.31 16.87
N GLN A 167 8.28 -7.13 17.34
CA GLN A 167 7.37 -6.15 17.94
C GLN A 167 6.62 -5.42 16.83
N ALA A 168 5.30 -5.57 16.77
CA ALA A 168 4.47 -4.87 15.79
C ALA A 168 4.65 -3.35 15.90
N ALA A 169 4.71 -2.71 14.74
CA ALA A 169 4.93 -1.27 14.59
C ALA A 169 3.91 -0.66 13.63
N VAL A 170 3.89 0.66 13.61
CA VAL A 170 3.13 1.47 12.65
C VAL A 170 4.05 2.44 11.93
N VAL A 171 3.67 2.80 10.70
CA VAL A 171 4.31 3.83 9.88
C VAL A 171 3.32 4.95 9.58
N ASN A 172 3.81 6.14 9.24
CA ASN A 172 2.97 7.27 8.83
C ASN A 172 2.72 7.33 7.32
N GLY A 173 3.19 6.36 6.56
CA GLY A 173 2.90 6.27 5.13
C GLY A 173 3.66 5.15 4.46
N PHE A 174 3.12 4.68 3.34
CA PHE A 174 3.76 3.75 2.43
C PHE A 174 3.43 4.16 0.99
N GLY A 175 4.44 4.08 0.14
CA GLY A 175 4.32 4.22 -1.30
C GLY A 175 5.26 3.28 -2.02
N ALA A 176 4.95 2.99 -3.27
CA ALA A 176 5.75 2.08 -4.07
C ALA A 176 5.62 2.40 -5.57
N VAL A 177 6.58 1.87 -6.34
CA VAL A 177 6.60 1.95 -7.80
C VAL A 177 5.96 0.69 -8.37
N TYR A 178 4.87 0.87 -9.10
CA TYR A 178 4.33 -0.14 -10.01
C TYR A 178 5.05 -0.07 -11.36
N VAL A 179 5.12 -1.22 -12.02
CA VAL A 179 5.60 -1.41 -13.38
C VAL A 179 4.51 -2.12 -14.17
N ASP A 180 4.20 -1.57 -15.34
CA ASP A 180 3.26 -2.13 -16.32
C ASP A 180 1.83 -2.24 -15.78
N VAL A 181 1.19 -1.08 -15.58
CA VAL A 181 -0.21 -1.02 -15.13
C VAL A 181 -1.10 -0.67 -16.30
N ASP A 182 -1.91 -1.62 -16.75
CA ASP A 182 -2.70 -1.50 -17.97
C ASP A 182 -4.15 -1.11 -17.74
N GLU A 183 -4.74 -1.63 -16.67
CA GLU A 183 -6.07 -1.28 -16.24
C GLU A 183 -6.02 -0.36 -15.03
N VAL A 184 -7.06 0.47 -14.87
CA VAL A 184 -7.20 1.26 -13.66
C VAL A 184 -7.39 0.29 -12.50
N GLU A 185 -6.32 0.06 -11.74
CA GLU A 185 -6.32 -0.73 -10.52
C GLU A 185 -7.51 -0.35 -9.66
N ASN A 186 -8.49 -1.24 -9.56
CA ASN A 186 -9.71 -0.94 -8.83
C ASN A 186 -9.45 -0.81 -7.33
N THR A 187 -8.36 -1.40 -6.84
CA THR A 187 -7.81 -1.26 -5.49
C THR A 187 -6.32 -1.61 -5.50
N ALA A 188 -5.43 -0.62 -5.67
CA ALA A 188 -3.98 -0.82 -5.64
C ALA A 188 -3.49 -1.04 -4.20
N PHE A 189 -3.90 -0.16 -3.27
CA PHE A 189 -3.52 -0.27 -1.85
C PHE A 189 -4.74 -0.20 -0.94
N GLU A 190 -4.74 -1.05 0.07
CA GLU A 190 -5.58 -0.92 1.25
C GLU A 190 -4.70 -0.80 2.48
N TYR A 191 -4.97 0.19 3.32
CA TYR A 191 -4.20 0.48 4.53
C TYR A 191 -5.01 0.11 5.75
N TYR A 192 -4.38 -0.58 6.71
CA TYR A 192 -5.02 -1.02 7.93
C TYR A 192 -4.21 -0.60 9.17
N ASP A 193 -4.92 -0.30 10.25
CA ASP A 193 -4.30 -0.07 11.56
C ASP A 193 -3.86 -1.39 12.22
N ILE A 194 -3.27 -1.30 13.41
CA ILE A 194 -2.79 -2.48 14.16
C ILE A 194 -3.90 -3.44 14.60
N ASN A 195 -5.16 -3.00 14.60
CA ASN A 195 -6.33 -3.82 14.91
C ASN A 195 -7.01 -4.36 13.63
N GLU A 196 -6.36 -4.23 12.47
CA GLU A 196 -6.89 -4.59 11.16
C GLU A 196 -8.17 -3.77 10.78
N LYS A 197 -8.34 -2.55 11.32
CA LYS A 197 -9.36 -1.60 10.86
C LYS A 197 -8.88 -0.95 9.56
N LEU A 198 -9.70 -1.01 8.51
CA LEU A 198 -9.43 -0.31 7.24
C LEU A 198 -9.36 1.20 7.48
N LEU A 199 -8.26 1.80 7.06
CA LEU A 199 -7.98 3.24 7.10
C LEU A 199 -8.29 3.91 5.76
N GLY A 200 -8.17 3.18 4.65
CA GLY A 200 -8.49 3.70 3.33
C GLY A 200 -8.08 2.77 2.19
N THR A 201 -8.66 3.01 1.03
CA THR A 201 -8.43 2.27 -0.21
C THR A 201 -8.05 3.25 -1.32
N TYR A 202 -6.99 2.94 -2.06
CA TYR A 202 -6.40 3.83 -3.06
C TYR A 202 -6.20 3.09 -4.37
N LYS A 203 -6.39 3.84 -5.46
CA LYS A 203 -6.17 3.39 -6.83
C LYS A 203 -4.94 4.07 -7.39
N THR A 204 -4.30 3.45 -8.35
CA THR A 204 -3.17 4.03 -9.08
C THR A 204 -3.60 4.49 -10.46
N GLU A 205 -2.78 5.33 -11.10
CA GLU A 205 -2.91 5.67 -12.52
C GLU A 205 -2.48 4.48 -13.38
N THR A 206 -2.67 4.54 -14.70
CA THR A 206 -2.22 3.51 -15.63
C THR A 206 -1.00 3.98 -16.41
N GLN A 207 -0.09 3.05 -16.68
CA GLN A 207 1.08 3.25 -17.52
C GLN A 207 1.56 1.90 -18.07
N ASN A 208 1.06 1.53 -19.25
CA ASN A 208 1.56 0.39 -20.03
C ASN A 208 3.06 0.53 -20.28
N GLU A 209 3.78 -0.57 -20.10
CA GLU A 209 5.22 -0.73 -20.29
C GLU A 209 6.05 0.38 -19.60
N GLY A 210 5.59 0.85 -18.43
CA GLY A 210 6.24 1.96 -17.73
C GLY A 210 5.89 2.03 -16.26
N HIS A 211 6.17 3.17 -15.65
CA HIS A 211 6.16 3.31 -14.19
C HIS A 211 4.98 4.13 -13.68
N VAL A 212 4.42 3.71 -12.55
CA VAL A 212 3.49 4.50 -11.76
C VAL A 212 3.94 4.54 -10.31
N PHE A 213 4.03 5.73 -9.73
CA PHE A 213 4.23 5.89 -8.30
C PHE A 213 2.92 6.22 -7.62
N LEU A 214 2.64 5.55 -6.50
CA LEU A 214 1.57 5.90 -5.58
C LEU A 214 2.13 5.86 -4.16
N GLY A 215 1.94 6.95 -3.42
CA GLY A 215 2.31 7.06 -2.01
C GLY A 215 1.21 7.76 -1.21
N VAL A 216 0.85 7.17 -0.06
CA VAL A 216 -0.16 7.73 0.85
C VAL A 216 0.48 8.04 2.19
N LEU A 217 0.42 9.32 2.56
CA LEU A 217 0.91 9.86 3.81
C LEU A 217 -0.26 10.14 4.76
N PHE A 218 -0.12 9.69 6.00
CA PHE A 218 -1.05 9.89 7.11
C PHE A 218 -0.50 10.94 8.07
N LYS A 219 -1.41 11.65 8.75
CA LYS A 219 -1.06 12.73 9.70
C LYS A 219 -0.22 12.25 10.88
N GLN A 220 -0.29 10.96 11.20
CA GLN A 220 0.47 10.29 12.25
C GLN A 220 0.80 8.86 11.84
N ALA A 221 1.73 8.24 12.56
CA ALA A 221 2.01 6.82 12.38
C ALA A 221 0.83 5.98 12.89
N ILE A 222 0.14 5.29 11.96
CA ILE A 222 -1.07 4.51 12.26
C ILE A 222 -1.18 3.24 11.40
N VAL A 223 -0.49 3.20 10.25
CA VAL A 223 -0.55 2.07 9.32
C VAL A 223 0.32 0.93 9.84
N HIS A 224 -0.29 -0.20 10.17
CA HIS A 224 0.42 -1.43 10.52
C HIS A 224 0.55 -2.37 9.31
N HIS A 225 -0.47 -2.39 8.46
CA HIS A 225 -0.62 -3.37 7.39
C HIS A 225 -1.04 -2.67 6.10
N VAL A 226 -0.37 -3.00 5.00
CA VAL A 226 -0.75 -2.60 3.65
C VAL A 226 -1.02 -3.86 2.85
N ARG A 227 -2.23 -3.99 2.32
CA ARG A 227 -2.55 -4.94 1.26
C ARG A 227 -2.31 -4.28 -0.08
N ILE A 228 -1.53 -4.95 -0.91
CA ILE A 228 -1.11 -4.51 -2.23
C ILE A 228 -1.70 -5.47 -3.25
N THR A 229 -2.40 -4.95 -4.25
CA THR A 229 -2.91 -5.72 -5.40
C THR A 229 -2.08 -5.37 -6.63
N TYR A 230 -1.77 -6.38 -7.44
CA TYR A 230 -0.97 -6.31 -8.65
C TYR A 230 -1.85 -6.70 -9.84
N GLY A 231 -2.03 -5.81 -10.81
CA GLY A 231 -2.87 -6.01 -11.98
C GLY A 231 -4.23 -6.65 -11.64
N ASN A 232 -4.77 -7.41 -12.58
CA ASN A 232 -5.99 -8.19 -12.39
C ASN A 232 -5.75 -9.71 -12.37
N THR A 233 -4.50 -10.15 -12.54
CA THR A 233 -4.11 -11.57 -12.56
C THR A 233 -2.75 -11.82 -11.90
N THR A 234 -2.48 -13.08 -11.55
CA THR A 234 -1.14 -13.53 -11.15
C THR A 234 -0.18 -13.55 -12.35
N LEU A 235 1.13 -13.47 -12.09
CA LEU A 235 2.19 -13.79 -13.05
C LEU A 235 1.95 -15.17 -13.71
N GLY A 236 2.19 -15.26 -15.01
CA GLY A 236 2.08 -16.48 -15.81
C GLY A 236 1.56 -16.25 -17.23
N PRO A 237 0.35 -15.69 -17.39
CA PRO A 237 -0.24 -15.39 -18.71
C PRO A 237 0.54 -14.35 -19.51
N ASP A 238 0.29 -14.26 -20.82
CA ASP A 238 0.72 -13.10 -21.61
C ASP A 238 -0.08 -11.87 -21.15
N ASP A 239 0.60 -10.75 -21.00
CA ASP A 239 -0.04 -9.48 -20.69
C ASP A 239 -0.80 -8.92 -21.91
N GLY A 240 -1.95 -8.30 -21.66
CA GLY A 240 -2.74 -7.59 -22.67
C GLY A 240 -4.20 -8.04 -22.81
N GLY A 241 -4.96 -7.27 -23.58
CA GLY A 241 -6.40 -7.49 -23.75
C GLY A 241 -7.17 -7.12 -22.48
N ASN A 242 -7.66 -8.14 -21.75
CA ASN A 242 -8.30 -7.95 -20.43
C ASN A 242 -7.44 -8.56 -19.31
N VAL A 243 -6.20 -8.94 -19.62
CA VAL A 243 -5.23 -9.49 -18.68
C VAL A 243 -4.24 -8.39 -18.38
N ASP A 244 -4.11 -8.03 -17.11
CA ASP A 244 -3.18 -7.02 -16.62
C ASP A 244 -2.28 -7.66 -15.56
N VAL A 245 -0.99 -7.74 -15.87
CA VAL A 245 0.07 -8.32 -15.05
C VAL A 245 1.03 -7.21 -14.64
N ALA A 246 0.77 -6.56 -13.51
CA ALA A 246 1.71 -5.60 -12.96
C ALA A 246 2.76 -6.27 -12.04
N VAL A 247 3.92 -5.63 -11.93
CA VAL A 247 4.95 -5.94 -10.92
C VAL A 247 5.37 -4.67 -10.19
N MET A 248 6.23 -4.78 -9.19
CA MET A 248 6.69 -3.60 -8.45
C MET A 248 8.20 -3.51 -8.34
N ASP A 249 8.65 -2.29 -8.07
CA ASP A 249 10.04 -1.94 -7.76
C ASP A 249 10.07 -1.23 -6.40
N ASP A 250 10.86 -0.17 -6.26
CA ASP A 250 11.10 0.60 -5.04
C ASP A 250 9.89 0.75 -4.10
N PHE A 251 10.05 0.31 -2.85
CA PHE A 251 9.14 0.59 -1.74
C PHE A 251 9.72 1.68 -0.84
N VAL A 252 8.89 2.65 -0.45
CA VAL A 252 9.26 3.78 0.41
C VAL A 252 8.22 3.94 1.51
N TYR A 253 8.63 3.91 2.77
CA TYR A 253 7.69 4.02 3.89
C TYR A 253 8.31 4.73 5.08
N GLY A 254 7.44 5.32 5.91
CA GLY A 254 7.85 5.99 7.14
C GLY A 254 8.61 5.07 8.09
N GLU A 255 9.41 5.65 9.00
CA GLU A 255 10.11 4.88 10.02
C GLU A 255 9.11 4.07 10.87
N PRO A 256 9.27 2.74 10.99
CA PRO A 256 8.43 1.96 11.88
C PRO A 256 8.66 2.38 13.34
N VAL A 257 7.58 2.81 14.00
CA VAL A 257 7.57 3.25 15.40
C VAL A 257 6.53 2.46 16.18
N LEU A 258 6.61 2.51 17.51
CA LEU A 258 5.56 1.94 18.35
C LEU A 258 4.23 2.69 18.11
N PRO A 259 3.09 1.99 18.11
CA PRO A 259 1.78 2.63 18.12
C PRO A 259 1.67 3.57 19.32
N GLN A 260 1.06 4.74 19.10
CA GLN A 260 0.76 5.70 20.17
C GLN A 260 -0.54 5.34 20.89
#